data_AF-A0A9N8J6F4-F1
#
_entry.id   AF-A0A9N8J6F4-F1
#
_cell.length_a   1.000
_cell.length_b   1.000
_cell.length_c   1.000
_cell.angle_alpha   90.00
_cell.angle_beta   90.00
_cell.angle_gamma   90.00
#
_symmetry.space_group_name_H-M   'P 1'
#
loop_
_entity.id
_entity.type
_entity.pdbx_description
1 polymer ?
#
loop_
_entity_poly.entity_id
_entity_poly.type
_entity_poly.pdbx_seq_one_letter_code
_entity_poly.pdbx_strand_id
1 'polypeptide(L)'
;MKNRLLPLFVVLATFSARSQVGIGTKSPNASAQLEVTTNEKDPYGNSTKGILIPRVTLEKTTQFGPIEGDPTKSNSLLVFNIKEQNDVTPGYYYWYVDRWMRFAVSGEAGSGTGKNGMDGIPGTR
;
A
#
# COMPACT_ATOMS: atom_id res chain seq x y z
N MET A 1 26.88 4.64 47.42
CA MET A 1 25.53 4.09 47.16
C MET A 1 25.54 3.51 45.75
N LYS A 2 25.23 2.22 45.57
CA LYS A 2 25.33 1.56 44.24
C LYS A 2 24.06 1.87 43.43
N ASN A 3 24.19 2.47 42.25
CA ASN A 3 23.10 2.92 41.37
C ASN A 3 22.35 1.73 40.72
N ARG A 4 21.72 0.88 41.53
CA ARG A 4 21.02 -0.34 41.06
C ARG A 4 19.69 -0.06 40.35
N LEU A 5 19.19 1.17 40.44
CA LEU A 5 17.94 1.61 39.79
C LEU A 5 18.15 2.05 38.33
N LEU A 6 19.37 2.44 37.95
CA LEU A 6 19.69 2.88 36.59
C LEU A 6 19.38 1.82 35.52
N PRO A 7 19.78 0.54 35.65
CA PRO A 7 19.44 -0.47 34.65
C PRO A 7 17.93 -0.74 34.56
N LEU A 8 17.19 -0.64 35.68
CA LEU A 8 15.74 -0.81 35.70
C LEU A 8 15.03 0.32 34.93
N PHE A 9 15.49 1.57 35.13
CA PHE A 9 15.00 2.74 34.39
C PHE A 9 15.24 2.63 32.88
N VAL A 10 16.41 2.13 32.48
CA VAL A 10 16.75 1.90 31.06
C VAL A 10 15.83 0.84 30.45
N VAL A 11 15.55 -0.26 31.17
CA VAL A 11 14.64 -1.32 30.71
C VAL A 11 13.20 -0.81 30.59
N LEU A 12 12.69 -0.06 31.57
CA LEU A 12 11.33 0.49 31.52
C LEU A 12 11.14 1.52 30.38
N ALA A 13 12.17 2.29 30.05
CA ALA A 13 12.12 3.28 28.98
C ALA A 13 12.02 2.66 27.58
N THR A 14 12.58 1.47 27.35
CA THR A 14 12.54 0.80 26.03
C THR A 14 11.19 0.15 25.71
N PHE A 15 10.38 -0.20 26.71
CA PHE A 15 9.02 -0.74 26.51
C PHE A 15 8.01 0.27 25.95
N SER A 16 8.34 1.57 25.97
CA SER A 16 7.43 2.63 25.52
C SER A 16 7.65 3.08 24.08
N ALA A 17 8.61 2.49 23.36
CA ALA A 17 8.92 2.87 21.98
C ALA A 17 7.81 2.39 21.02
N ARG A 18 7.11 3.32 20.38
CA ARG A 18 6.21 3.04 19.25
C ARG A 18 7.01 3.15 17.95
N SER A 19 6.85 2.18 17.05
CA SER A 19 7.57 2.14 15.77
C SER A 19 6.61 2.42 14.61
N GLN A 20 6.32 3.70 14.37
CA GLN A 20 5.69 4.17 13.13
C GLN A 20 6.79 4.48 12.10
N VAL A 21 6.59 4.08 10.85
CA VAL A 21 7.56 4.31 9.78
C VAL A 21 7.16 5.59 9.03
N GLY A 22 8.00 6.62 9.13
CA GLY A 22 7.91 7.83 8.32
C GLY A 22 8.97 7.84 7.23
N ILE A 23 8.56 7.98 5.98
CA ILE A 23 9.48 8.27 4.87
C ILE A 23 9.17 9.68 4.39
N GLY A 24 10.14 10.58 4.51
CA GLY A 24 9.95 12.00 4.17
C GLY A 24 9.32 12.86 5.28
N THR A 25 8.84 12.25 6.38
CA THR A 25 8.36 12.94 7.58
C THR A 25 8.99 12.37 8.85
N LYS A 26 9.30 13.24 9.82
CA LYS A 26 9.76 12.85 11.17
C LYS A 26 8.61 12.65 12.15
N SER A 27 7.43 13.12 11.80
CA SER A 27 6.22 13.05 12.63
C SER A 27 5.10 12.42 11.81
N PRO A 28 5.15 11.09 11.55
CA PRO A 28 4.04 10.39 10.94
C PRO A 28 2.74 10.61 11.70
N ASN A 29 1.64 10.60 10.97
CA ASN A 29 0.30 10.62 11.51
C ASN A 29 0.13 9.45 12.48
N ALA A 30 -0.37 9.72 13.68
CA ALA A 30 -0.54 8.72 14.74
C ALA A 30 -1.48 7.57 14.36
N SER A 31 -2.36 7.75 13.35
CA SER A 31 -3.23 6.69 12.85
C SER A 31 -2.58 5.82 11.77
N ALA A 32 -1.35 6.14 11.33
CA ALA A 32 -0.67 5.45 10.25
C ALA A 32 0.54 4.64 10.77
N GLN A 33 0.62 3.37 10.38
CA GLN A 33 1.83 2.57 10.62
C GLN A 33 2.96 2.92 9.63
N LEU A 34 2.59 3.36 8.43
CA LEU A 34 3.51 3.85 7.40
C LEU A 34 2.93 5.12 6.79
N GLU A 35 3.70 6.20 6.80
CA GLU A 35 3.42 7.43 6.06
C GLU A 35 4.59 7.74 5.13
N VAL A 36 4.28 7.96 3.84
CA VAL A 36 5.27 8.34 2.83
C VAL A 36 4.90 9.69 2.25
N THR A 37 5.76 10.67 2.46
CA THR A 37 5.63 12.03 1.94
C THR A 37 6.91 12.46 1.23
N THR A 38 6.85 13.58 0.52
CA THR A 38 8.04 14.19 -0.10
C THR A 38 8.05 15.70 0.13
N ASN A 39 9.19 16.20 0.59
CA ASN A 39 9.45 17.64 0.71
C ASN A 39 10.09 18.21 -0.55
N GLU A 40 10.52 17.36 -1.48
CA GLU A 40 11.05 17.78 -2.77
C GLU A 40 9.89 18.24 -3.66
N LYS A 41 10.00 19.48 -4.12
CA LYS A 41 9.02 20.16 -4.95
C LYS A 41 9.65 20.65 -6.24
N ASP A 42 8.87 20.65 -7.32
CA ASP A 42 9.23 21.38 -8.55
C ASP A 42 9.13 22.91 -8.33
N PRO A 43 9.58 23.75 -9.28
CA PRO A 43 9.46 25.21 -9.18
C PRO A 43 8.02 25.74 -9.02
N TYR A 44 7.01 24.90 -9.22
CA TYR A 44 5.59 25.24 -9.12
C TYR A 44 4.94 24.70 -7.83
N GLY A 45 5.69 24.03 -6.95
CA GLY A 45 5.21 23.52 -5.67
C GLY A 45 4.63 22.10 -5.71
N ASN A 46 4.78 21.35 -6.80
CA ASN A 46 4.26 19.99 -6.92
C ASN A 46 5.25 18.95 -6.40
N SER A 47 4.73 17.88 -5.80
CA SER A 47 5.54 16.72 -5.38
C SER A 47 6.17 16.01 -6.58
N THR A 48 7.47 15.68 -6.50
CA THR A 48 8.23 15.07 -7.61
C THR A 48 8.52 13.58 -7.42
N LYS A 49 8.04 12.96 -6.34
CA LYS A 49 8.32 11.57 -5.96
C LYS A 49 7.06 10.77 -5.69
N GLY A 50 7.15 9.46 -5.88
CA GLY A 50 6.08 8.48 -5.61
C GLY A 50 6.64 7.20 -4.98
N ILE A 51 5.81 6.15 -4.93
CA ILE A 51 6.15 4.85 -4.31
C ILE A 51 6.15 3.77 -5.40
N LEU A 52 7.22 2.97 -5.43
CA LEU A 52 7.23 1.73 -6.19
C LEU A 52 6.77 0.59 -5.28
N ILE A 53 5.68 -0.06 -5.68
CA ILE A 53 5.17 -1.30 -5.09
C ILE A 53 5.92 -2.48 -5.73
N PRO A 54 6.11 -3.61 -5.02
CA PRO A 54 6.74 -4.80 -5.59
C PRO A 54 6.18 -5.19 -6.96
N ARG A 55 7.09 -5.36 -7.91
CA ARG A 55 6.79 -5.78 -9.28
C ARG A 55 6.95 -7.29 -9.39
N VAL A 56 5.91 -7.98 -9.83
CA VAL A 56 5.85 -9.45 -9.87
C VAL A 56 5.32 -9.94 -11.20
N THR A 57 5.55 -11.22 -11.52
CA THR A 57 4.98 -11.90 -12.68
C THR A 57 3.90 -12.87 -12.20
N LEU A 58 2.64 -12.42 -12.18
CA LEU A 58 1.52 -13.30 -11.87
C LEU A 58 1.29 -14.29 -13.03
N GLU A 59 0.86 -15.51 -12.70
CA GLU A 59 0.55 -16.50 -13.73
C GLU A 59 -0.94 -16.56 -14.07
N LYS A 60 -1.81 -16.44 -13.06
CA LYS A 60 -3.27 -16.41 -13.18
C LYS A 60 -3.90 -15.85 -11.90
N THR A 61 -5.13 -15.36 -11.96
CA THR A 61 -5.75 -14.67 -10.81
C THR A 61 -6.00 -15.59 -9.61
N THR A 62 -6.21 -16.89 -9.81
CA THR A 62 -6.50 -17.85 -8.74
C THR A 62 -5.25 -18.52 -8.16
N GLN A 63 -4.06 -18.03 -8.47
CA GLN A 63 -2.80 -18.58 -7.99
C GLN A 63 -2.07 -17.53 -7.15
N PHE A 64 -1.82 -17.84 -5.88
CA PHE A 64 -1.15 -16.92 -4.96
C PHE A 64 0.29 -16.61 -5.37
N GLY A 65 0.99 -17.60 -5.95
CA GLY A 65 2.33 -17.44 -6.51
C GLY A 65 2.42 -16.28 -7.52
N PRO A 66 3.58 -15.61 -7.63
CA PRO A 66 4.89 -16.00 -7.09
C PRO A 66 5.11 -15.58 -5.63
N ILE A 67 4.10 -15.01 -4.96
CA ILE A 67 4.21 -14.69 -3.54
C ILE A 67 4.23 -15.98 -2.73
N GLU A 68 5.13 -16.05 -1.75
CA GLU A 68 5.24 -17.14 -0.79
C GLU A 68 4.56 -16.76 0.54
N GLY A 69 4.03 -17.75 1.25
CA GLY A 69 3.38 -17.57 2.55
C GLY A 69 1.97 -18.16 2.63
N ASP A 70 1.20 -17.69 3.60
CA ASP A 70 -0.18 -18.14 3.86
C ASP A 70 -1.18 -17.20 3.17
N PRO A 71 -1.78 -17.58 2.01
CA PRO A 71 -2.73 -16.74 1.29
C PRO A 71 -3.93 -16.31 2.13
N THR A 72 -4.31 -17.08 3.15
CA THR A 72 -5.48 -16.78 3.98
C THR A 72 -5.27 -15.57 4.89
N LYS A 73 -4.01 -15.16 5.10
CA LYS A 73 -3.60 -14.00 5.93
C LYS A 73 -3.11 -12.82 5.10
N SER A 74 -3.14 -12.93 3.77
CA SER A 74 -2.57 -11.94 2.86
C SER A 74 -3.60 -11.05 2.18
N ASN A 75 -4.85 -11.02 2.67
CA ASN A 75 -5.84 -10.07 2.17
C ASN A 75 -5.28 -8.64 2.26
N SER A 76 -5.53 -7.83 1.22
CA SER A 76 -4.98 -6.48 1.04
C SER A 76 -3.48 -6.42 0.65
N LEU A 77 -2.82 -7.54 0.37
CA LEU A 77 -1.47 -7.53 -0.19
C LEU A 77 -1.47 -6.92 -1.59
N LEU A 78 -0.74 -5.81 -1.80
CA LEU A 78 -0.70 -5.06 -3.06
C LEU A 78 0.57 -5.35 -3.86
N VAL A 79 0.44 -5.62 -5.15
CA VAL A 79 1.55 -5.83 -6.10
C VAL A 79 1.27 -5.15 -7.43
N PHE A 80 2.31 -4.94 -8.24
CA PHE A 80 2.20 -4.56 -9.64
C PHE A 80 2.61 -5.74 -10.52
N ASN A 81 1.68 -6.28 -11.30
CA ASN A 81 1.97 -7.31 -12.29
C ASN A 81 2.62 -6.68 -13.52
N ILE A 82 3.72 -7.26 -14.00
CA ILE A 82 4.47 -6.74 -15.16
C ILE A 82 4.25 -7.54 -16.45
N LYS A 83 3.57 -8.68 -16.38
CA LYS A 83 3.47 -9.62 -17.51
C LYS A 83 2.03 -10.01 -17.79
N GLU A 84 1.67 -10.09 -19.07
CA GLU A 84 0.43 -10.75 -19.49
C GLU A 84 0.62 -12.27 -19.51
N GLN A 85 -0.27 -12.99 -18.83
CA GLN A 85 -0.29 -14.45 -18.81
C GLN A 85 -1.68 -14.95 -18.39
N ASN A 86 -2.26 -15.89 -19.13
CA ASN A 86 -3.62 -16.40 -18.87
C ASN A 86 -4.66 -15.27 -18.69
N ASP A 87 -5.23 -15.14 -17.50
CA ASP A 87 -6.25 -14.15 -17.15
C ASP A 87 -5.69 -12.92 -16.41
N VAL A 88 -4.35 -12.77 -16.34
CA VAL A 88 -3.69 -11.58 -15.79
C VAL A 88 -3.05 -10.73 -16.89
N THR A 89 -3.15 -9.41 -16.75
CA THR A 89 -2.53 -8.40 -17.61
C THR A 89 -1.65 -7.48 -16.76
N PRO A 90 -0.73 -6.70 -17.34
CA PRO A 90 0.03 -5.71 -16.57
C PRO A 90 -0.89 -4.73 -15.82
N GLY A 91 -0.55 -4.42 -14.56
CA GLY A 91 -1.36 -3.53 -13.73
C GLY A 91 -1.26 -3.80 -12.23
N TYR A 92 -1.98 -3.02 -11.43
CA TYR A 92 -2.04 -3.20 -9.98
C TYR A 92 -3.03 -4.31 -9.61
N TYR A 93 -2.61 -5.18 -8.69
CA TYR A 93 -3.42 -6.25 -8.12
C TYR A 93 -3.33 -6.24 -6.60
N TYR A 94 -4.42 -6.61 -5.94
CA TYR A 94 -4.42 -6.94 -4.53
C TYR A 94 -4.98 -8.33 -4.28
N TRP A 95 -4.48 -9.03 -3.27
CA TRP A 95 -5.00 -10.33 -2.89
C TRP A 95 -6.27 -10.17 -2.05
N TYR A 96 -7.32 -10.91 -2.40
CA TYR A 96 -8.57 -10.97 -1.64
C TYR A 96 -9.29 -12.30 -1.90
N VAL A 97 -9.51 -13.08 -0.84
CA VAL A 97 -10.32 -14.32 -0.86
C VAL A 97 -9.94 -15.25 -2.02
N ASP A 98 -8.73 -15.82 -1.91
CA ASP A 98 -8.19 -16.81 -2.87
C ASP A 98 -8.01 -16.32 -4.32
N ARG A 99 -7.95 -14.99 -4.51
CA ARG A 99 -7.80 -14.39 -5.84
C ARG A 99 -7.03 -13.08 -5.83
N TRP A 100 -6.23 -12.86 -6.88
CA TRP A 100 -5.70 -11.56 -7.27
C TRP A 100 -6.78 -10.73 -7.96
N MET A 101 -7.18 -9.65 -7.30
CA MET A 101 -8.14 -8.68 -7.79
C MET A 101 -7.40 -7.53 -8.46
N ARG A 102 -7.69 -7.26 -9.74
CA ARG A 102 -7.09 -6.14 -10.46
C ARG A 102 -7.84 -4.84 -10.14
N PHE A 103 -7.11 -3.73 -10.02
CA PHE A 103 -7.74 -2.41 -10.07
C PHE A 103 -8.29 -2.17 -11.49
N ALA A 104 -9.55 -1.73 -11.57
CA ALA A 104 -10.15 -1.39 -12.86
C ALA A 104 -9.51 -0.10 -13.39
N VAL A 105 -9.12 -0.11 -14.67
CA VAL A 105 -8.76 1.09 -15.41
C VAL A 105 -9.95 1.42 -16.30
N SER A 106 -10.30 2.71 -16.37
CA SER A 106 -11.36 3.20 -17.26
C SER A 106 -11.09 2.72 -18.69
N GLY A 107 -12.02 1.95 -19.27
CA GLY A 107 -11.89 1.36 -20.61
C GLY A 107 -11.64 -0.16 -20.65
N GLU A 108 -11.17 -0.76 -19.54
CA GLU A 108 -11.00 -2.22 -19.41
C GLU A 108 -12.13 -2.89 -18.62
N ALA A 109 -12.88 -2.09 -17.83
CA ALA A 109 -14.19 -2.51 -17.38
C ALA A 109 -15.05 -2.63 -18.63
N GLY A 110 -15.20 -3.86 -19.15
CA GLY A 110 -16.11 -4.15 -20.25
C GLY A 110 -17.46 -3.50 -19.96
N SER A 111 -18.20 -3.15 -21.02
CA SER A 111 -19.56 -2.58 -20.95
C SER A 111 -20.50 -3.47 -20.13
N GLY A 112 -20.36 -3.41 -18.81
CA GLY A 112 -21.27 -3.94 -17.85
C GLY A 112 -22.33 -2.86 -17.74
N THR A 113 -23.54 -3.18 -18.17
CA THR A 113 -24.75 -2.36 -18.00
C THR A 113 -25.15 -2.25 -16.51
N GLY A 114 -24.19 -1.98 -15.64
CA GLY A 114 -24.29 -2.05 -14.19
C GLY A 114 -24.25 -0.65 -13.58
N LYS A 115 -25.42 0.01 -13.63
CA LYS A 115 -25.79 1.24 -12.91
C LYS A 115 -24.98 2.48 -13.29
N ASN A 116 -25.62 3.35 -14.07
CA ASN A 116 -25.27 4.74 -14.31
C ASN A 116 -24.52 5.34 -13.11
N GLY A 117 -23.19 5.47 -13.25
CA GLY A 117 -22.44 6.39 -12.42
C GLY A 117 -22.98 7.77 -12.78
N MET A 118 -23.87 8.31 -11.94
CA MET A 118 -24.21 9.71 -12.05
C MET A 118 -22.91 10.47 -11.84
N ASP A 119 -22.53 11.28 -12.85
CA ASP A 119 -21.41 12.19 -12.73
C ASP A 119 -21.61 13.00 -11.45
N GLY A 120 -20.62 12.95 -10.56
CA GLY A 120 -20.65 13.75 -9.33
C GLY A 120 -20.88 15.22 -9.68
N ILE A 121 -21.80 15.86 -8.97
CA ILE A 121 -22.13 17.28 -9.16
C ILE A 121 -20.83 18.08 -9.18
N PRO A 122 -20.51 18.83 -10.26
CA PRO A 122 -19.37 19.70 -10.28
C PRO A 122 -19.47 20.68 -9.12
N GLY A 123 -18.46 20.69 -8.23
CA GLY A 123 -18.40 21.63 -7.12
C GLY A 123 -18.53 23.05 -7.63
N THR A 124 -19.55 23.76 -7.17
CA THR A 124 -19.69 25.20 -7.42
C THR A 124 -18.56 25.92 -6.69
N ARG A 125 -17.70 26.54 -7.53
CA ARG A 125 -16.57 27.46 -7.27
C ARG A 125 -16.28 27.86 -5.83
#